data_AF-A0A8J2PUQ4-F1
#
_entry.id   AF-A0A8J2PUQ4-F1
#
_cell.length_a   1.000
_cell.length_b   1.000
_cell.length_c   1.000
_cell.angle_alpha   90.00
_cell.angle_beta   90.00
_cell.angle_gamma   90.00
#
_symmetry.space_group_name_H-M   'P 1'
#
loop_
_entity.id
_entity.type
_entity.pdbx_description
1 polymer ?
#
loop_
_entity_poly.entity_id
_entity_poly.type
_entity_poly.pdbx_seq_one_letter_code
_entity_poly.pdbx_strand_id
1 'polypeptide(L)'
;MFYKDWWNCSSFAVYYKTWNILVHDWLYTYIFKDAWESGLGRKFKALPTILVFLVSSIFHEYMLCISFHFFFPAVLVLFGIFGFVFVFIGNRKKTTPVGNVLFWMAMMSGTGIIVAAYSMEVYARINCPVMEKSLRSFFIPRNIACNAIRFQWN
;
A
#
# COMPACT_ATOMS: atom_id res chain seq x y z
N MET A 1 -5.42 -23.79 -3.33
CA MET A 1 -6.03 -22.88 -4.32
C MET A 1 -5.32 -21.53 -4.19
N PHE A 2 -4.90 -20.89 -5.29
CA PHE A 2 -4.05 -19.68 -5.24
C PHE A 2 -4.86 -18.36 -5.13
N TYR A 3 -6.02 -18.28 -5.79
CA TYR A 3 -6.93 -17.14 -5.78
C TYR A 3 -8.38 -17.62 -5.87
N LYS A 4 -9.34 -16.75 -5.54
CA LYS A 4 -10.79 -16.92 -5.72
C LYS A 4 -11.34 -15.80 -6.62
N ASP A 5 -12.65 -15.72 -6.80
CA ASP A 5 -13.38 -14.71 -7.58
C ASP A 5 -13.32 -13.29 -6.97
N TRP A 6 -12.11 -12.79 -6.79
CA TRP A 6 -11.82 -11.50 -6.15
C TRP A 6 -12.41 -10.31 -6.93
N TRP A 7 -12.61 -10.45 -8.24
CA TRP A 7 -13.19 -9.41 -9.11
C TRP A 7 -14.67 -9.12 -8.80
N ASN A 8 -15.39 -10.07 -8.19
CA ASN A 8 -16.79 -9.90 -7.79
C ASN A 8 -16.93 -9.40 -6.33
N CYS A 9 -15.82 -9.01 -5.70
CA CYS A 9 -15.84 -8.48 -4.35
C CYS A 9 -16.53 -7.12 -4.28
N SER A 10 -17.32 -6.88 -3.22
CA SER A 10 -17.92 -5.58 -2.95
C SER A 10 -17.24 -4.81 -1.82
N SER A 11 -16.15 -5.35 -1.28
CA SER A 11 -15.39 -4.72 -0.20
C SER A 11 -13.94 -5.21 -0.16
N PHE A 12 -13.07 -4.34 0.36
CA PHE A 12 -11.64 -4.63 0.52
C PHE A 12 -11.39 -5.82 1.47
N ALA A 13 -12.27 -6.02 2.46
CA ALA A 13 -12.17 -7.14 3.39
C ALA A 13 -12.30 -8.51 2.70
N VAL A 14 -13.11 -8.62 1.63
CA VAL A 14 -13.23 -9.86 0.84
C VAL A 14 -12.09 -9.96 -0.18
N TYR A 15 -11.73 -8.84 -0.80
CA TYR A 15 -10.62 -8.76 -1.75
C TYR A 15 -9.31 -9.30 -1.15
N TYR A 16 -8.90 -8.81 0.04
CA TYR A 16 -7.65 -9.24 0.68
C TYR A 16 -7.59 -10.75 1.01
N LYS A 17 -8.74 -11.41 1.15
CA LYS A 17 -8.82 -12.86 1.42
C LYS A 17 -8.81 -13.71 0.15
N THR A 18 -9.15 -13.12 -0.99
CA THR A 18 -9.46 -13.86 -2.23
C THR A 18 -8.45 -13.61 -3.34
N TRP A 19 -7.76 -12.46 -3.33
CA TRP A 19 -6.77 -12.09 -4.34
C TRP A 19 -5.55 -13.03 -4.34
N ASN A 20 -4.88 -13.16 -3.19
CA ASN A 20 -3.70 -14.02 -3.02
C ASN A 20 -3.84 -14.81 -1.72
N ILE A 21 -4.41 -16.00 -1.86
CA ILE A 21 -4.76 -16.85 -0.72
C ILE A 21 -3.50 -17.32 0.01
N LEU A 22 -2.41 -17.60 -0.72
CA LEU A 22 -1.16 -18.06 -0.08
C LEU A 22 -0.58 -17.01 0.86
N VAL A 23 -0.46 -15.77 0.41
CA VAL A 23 0.07 -14.68 1.23
C VAL A 23 -0.90 -14.36 2.36
N HIS A 24 -2.20 -14.34 2.07
CA HIS A 24 -3.22 -14.15 3.10
C HIS A 24 -3.13 -15.21 4.21
N ASP A 25 -3.06 -16.49 3.86
CA ASP A 25 -3.04 -17.60 4.82
C ASP A 25 -1.74 -17.60 5.62
N TRP A 26 -0.61 -17.23 5.02
CA TRP A 26 0.66 -17.03 5.73
C TRP A 26 0.55 -15.89 6.76
N LEU A 27 0.06 -14.72 6.34
CA LEU A 27 -0.14 -13.56 7.23
C LEU A 27 -1.14 -13.88 8.35
N TYR A 28 -2.22 -14.59 8.03
CA TYR A 28 -3.22 -14.99 9.00
C TYR A 28 -2.65 -15.97 10.03
N THR A 29 -1.95 -17.00 9.57
CA THR A 29 -1.47 -18.08 10.44
C THR A 29 -0.32 -17.63 11.33
N TYR A 30 0.66 -16.90 10.79
CA TYR A 30 1.89 -16.57 11.51
C TYR A 30 1.90 -15.19 12.17
N ILE A 31 1.02 -14.27 11.76
CA ILE A 31 1.00 -12.91 12.32
C ILE A 31 -0.31 -12.69 13.06
N PHE A 32 -1.45 -12.84 12.38
CA PHE A 32 -2.73 -12.54 12.99
C PHE A 32 -3.06 -13.47 14.15
N LYS A 33 -2.97 -14.79 13.93
CA LYS A 33 -3.32 -15.81 14.91
C LYS A 33 -2.38 -15.76 16.12
N ASP A 34 -1.08 -15.67 15.90
CA ASP A 34 -0.09 -15.55 16.98
C ASP A 34 -0.27 -14.25 17.79
N ALA A 35 -0.57 -13.12 17.13
CA ALA A 35 -0.92 -11.87 17.81
C ALA A 35 -2.24 -11.98 18.59
N TRP A 36 -3.19 -12.79 18.12
CA TRP A 36 -4.44 -13.04 18.85
C TRP A 36 -4.22 -13.92 20.08
N GLU A 37 -3.47 -15.02 19.93
CA GLU A 37 -3.19 -16.01 20.98
C GLU A 37 -2.26 -15.48 22.07
N SER A 38 -1.32 -14.59 21.74
CA SER A 38 -0.50 -13.84 22.72
C SER A 38 -1.31 -12.86 23.59
N GLY A 39 -2.63 -12.76 23.39
CA GLY A 39 -3.54 -11.93 24.18
C GLY A 39 -3.62 -10.48 23.71
N LEU A 40 -2.89 -10.10 22.66
CA LEU A 40 -2.94 -8.77 22.07
C LEU A 40 -4.33 -8.44 21.52
N GLY A 41 -4.96 -9.42 20.85
CA GLY A 41 -6.33 -9.31 20.34
C GLY A 41 -7.42 -9.21 21.41
N ARG A 42 -7.16 -9.73 22.62
CA ARG A 42 -8.09 -9.62 23.77
C ARG A 42 -8.12 -8.22 24.36
N LYS A 43 -6.99 -7.52 24.35
CA LYS A 43 -6.88 -6.12 24.82
C LYS A 43 -7.39 -5.14 23.76
N PHE A 44 -6.98 -5.30 22.50
CA PHE A 44 -7.38 -4.44 21.39
C PHE A 44 -7.68 -5.26 20.14
N LYS A 45 -8.97 -5.38 19.79
CA LYS A 45 -9.43 -6.22 18.66
C LYS A 45 -8.84 -5.83 17.31
N ALA A 46 -8.52 -4.55 17.10
CA ALA A 46 -7.96 -4.05 15.84
C ALA A 46 -6.45 -4.28 15.71
N LEU A 47 -5.74 -4.51 16.82
CA LEU A 47 -4.28 -4.54 16.85
C LEU A 47 -3.66 -5.68 16.01
N PRO A 48 -4.19 -6.92 16.03
CA PRO A 48 -3.72 -7.97 15.13
C PRO A 48 -3.90 -7.62 13.65
N THR A 49 -5.00 -6.95 13.29
CA THR A 49 -5.22 -6.46 11.91
C THR A 49 -4.22 -5.37 11.55
N ILE A 50 -3.97 -4.41 12.45
CA ILE A 50 -2.96 -3.35 12.24
C ILE A 50 -1.59 -3.97 11.99
N LEU A 51 -1.19 -4.98 12.77
CA LEU A 51 0.10 -5.66 12.60
C LEU A 51 0.23 -6.32 11.22
N VAL A 52 -0.81 -7.04 10.77
CA VAL A 52 -0.82 -7.66 9.44
C VAL A 52 -0.69 -6.61 8.33
N PHE A 53 -1.45 -5.51 8.42
CA PHE A 53 -1.37 -4.43 7.43
C PHE A 53 0.00 -3.74 7.46
N LEU A 54 0.55 -3.49 8.64
CA LEU A 54 1.87 -2.88 8.79
C LEU A 54 2.95 -3.75 8.15
N VAL A 55 3.04 -5.04 8.54
CA VAL A 55 4.02 -5.97 7.97
C VAL A 55 3.85 -6.07 6.46
N SER A 56 2.62 -6.26 5.98
CA SER A 56 2.36 -6.34 4.54
C SER A 56 2.78 -5.06 3.81
N SER A 57 2.44 -3.88 4.33
CA SER A 57 2.80 -2.61 3.71
C SER A 57 4.32 -2.37 3.65
N ILE A 58 5.06 -2.74 4.69
CA ILE A 58 6.53 -2.65 4.73
C ILE A 58 7.16 -3.56 3.67
N PHE A 59 6.66 -4.79 3.53
CA PHE A 59 7.17 -5.72 2.51
C PHE A 59 6.96 -5.19 1.09
N HIS A 60 5.80 -4.61 0.79
CA HIS A 60 5.54 -4.02 -0.53
C HIS A 60 6.46 -2.82 -0.78
N GLU A 61 6.61 -1.93 0.20
CA GLU A 61 7.51 -0.77 0.10
C GLU A 61 8.97 -1.22 -0.08
N TYR A 62 9.39 -2.25 0.64
CA TYR A 62 10.73 -2.82 0.54
C TYR A 62 11.03 -3.40 -0.85
N MET A 63 10.09 -4.14 -1.45
CA MET A 63 10.24 -4.68 -2.80
C MET A 63 10.40 -3.56 -3.84
N LEU A 64 9.60 -2.49 -3.73
CA LEU A 64 9.71 -1.33 -4.63
C LEU A 64 10.99 -0.55 -4.39
N CYS A 65 11.38 -0.38 -3.13
CA CYS A 65 12.61 0.29 -2.74
C CYS A 65 13.85 -0.39 -3.32
N ILE A 66 13.88 -1.74 -3.33
CA ILE A 66 14.96 -2.50 -3.98
C ILE A 66 14.91 -2.32 -5.50
N SER A 67 13.72 -2.41 -6.10
CA SER A 67 13.55 -2.35 -7.55
C SER A 67 13.93 -0.99 -8.14
N PHE A 68 13.60 0.09 -7.44
CA PHE A 68 13.84 1.47 -7.88
C PHE A 68 15.09 2.12 -7.31
N HIS A 69 15.74 1.49 -6.31
CA HIS A 69 16.93 2.01 -5.62
C HIS A 69 16.74 3.36 -4.90
N PHE A 70 15.51 3.71 -4.52
CA PHE A 70 15.20 4.84 -3.64
C PHE A 70 13.99 4.53 -2.77
N PHE A 71 13.85 5.26 -1.66
CA PHE A 71 12.69 5.10 -0.76
C PHE A 71 11.63 6.17 -1.04
N PHE A 72 10.40 5.77 -1.30
CA PHE A 72 9.27 6.68 -1.51
C PHE A 72 7.97 6.07 -1.00
N PRO A 73 7.50 6.43 0.21
CA PRO A 73 6.51 5.68 1.00
C PRO A 73 5.06 5.76 0.50
N ALA A 74 4.82 5.83 -0.81
CA ALA A 74 3.49 5.92 -1.38
C ALA A 74 2.68 4.65 -1.16
N VAL A 75 3.27 3.46 -1.34
CA VAL A 75 2.53 2.21 -1.07
C VAL A 75 2.31 2.04 0.41
N LEU A 76 3.30 2.33 1.25
CA LEU A 76 3.13 2.28 2.71
C LEU A 76 1.90 3.10 3.17
N VAL A 77 1.72 4.30 2.64
CA VAL A 77 0.59 5.18 2.98
C VAL A 77 -0.72 4.70 2.34
N LEU A 78 -0.76 4.49 1.01
CA LEU A 78 -1.99 4.10 0.31
C LEU A 78 -2.48 2.71 0.75
N PHE A 79 -1.62 1.71 0.73
CA PHE A 79 -2.00 0.35 1.10
C PHE A 79 -2.17 0.21 2.62
N GLY A 80 -1.22 0.74 3.40
CA GLY A 80 -1.23 0.57 4.86
C GLY A 80 -2.37 1.33 5.52
N ILE A 81 -2.52 2.63 5.25
CA ILE A 81 -3.51 3.48 5.93
C ILE A 81 -4.87 3.37 5.26
N PHE A 82 -4.98 3.70 3.96
CA PHE A 82 -6.27 3.69 3.28
C PHE A 82 -6.82 2.27 3.12
N GLY A 83 -5.97 1.29 2.80
CA GLY A 83 -6.36 -0.12 2.75
C GLY A 83 -6.92 -0.62 4.08
N PHE A 84 -6.28 -0.27 5.20
CA PHE A 84 -6.80 -0.58 6.54
C PHE A 84 -8.17 0.06 6.79
N VAL A 85 -8.31 1.37 6.54
CA VAL A 85 -9.57 2.10 6.72
C VAL A 85 -10.71 1.49 5.88
N PHE A 86 -10.44 1.15 4.61
CA PHE A 86 -11.45 0.56 3.73
C PHE A 86 -11.93 -0.82 4.16
N VAL A 87 -11.10 -1.60 4.86
CA VAL A 87 -11.54 -2.88 5.45
C VAL A 87 -12.63 -2.68 6.50
N PHE A 88 -12.57 -1.61 7.30
CA PHE A 88 -13.59 -1.35 8.32
C PHE A 88 -14.85 -0.71 7.75
N ILE A 89 -14.72 0.22 6.81
CA ILE A 89 -15.86 0.89 6.17
C ILE A 89 -16.70 -0.10 5.35
N GLY A 90 -16.02 -1.03 4.67
CA GLY A 90 -16.65 -1.97 3.74
C GLY A 90 -17.12 -3.30 4.34
N ASN A 91 -17.11 -3.49 5.67
CA ASN A 91 -17.40 -4.78 6.30
C ASN A 91 -18.91 -5.15 6.29
N ARG A 92 -19.52 -5.15 5.10
CA ARG A 92 -20.86 -5.66 4.84
C ARG A 92 -20.75 -7.08 4.34
N LYS A 93 -21.45 -8.01 4.98
CA LYS A 93 -21.47 -9.45 4.61
C LYS A 93 -22.13 -9.75 3.27
N LYS A 94 -22.92 -8.81 2.73
CA LYS A 94 -23.63 -8.98 1.45
C LYS A 94 -22.89 -8.27 0.33
N THR A 95 -22.64 -9.00 -0.75
CA THR A 95 -22.19 -8.43 -2.01
C THR A 95 -23.29 -7.55 -2.57
N THR A 96 -22.94 -6.31 -2.90
CA THR A 96 -23.85 -5.37 -3.54
C THR A 96 -23.20 -4.85 -4.82
N PRO A 97 -23.95 -4.68 -5.92
CA PRO A 97 -23.41 -4.13 -7.16
C PRO A 97 -22.75 -2.76 -6.96
N VAL A 98 -23.38 -1.89 -6.15
CA VAL A 98 -22.83 -0.57 -5.79
C VAL A 98 -21.49 -0.69 -5.06
N GLY A 99 -21.37 -1.62 -4.11
CA GLY A 99 -20.10 -1.87 -3.42
C GLY A 99 -19.00 -2.39 -4.34
N ASN A 100 -19.34 -3.19 -5.36
CA ASN A 100 -18.38 -3.65 -6.35
C ASN A 100 -17.87 -2.50 -7.23
N VAL A 101 -18.77 -1.61 -7.69
CA VAL A 101 -18.37 -0.40 -8.44
C VAL A 101 -17.47 0.50 -7.59
N LEU A 102 -17.83 0.77 -6.33
CA LEU A 102 -17.00 1.58 -5.43
C LEU A 102 -15.63 0.94 -5.16
N PHE A 103 -15.59 -0.38 -4.98
CA PHE A 103 -14.34 -1.13 -4.85
C PHE A 103 -13.44 -0.94 -6.07
N TRP A 104 -13.97 -1.09 -7.29
CA TRP A 104 -13.22 -0.87 -8.52
C TRP A 104 -12.74 0.56 -8.68
N MET A 105 -13.58 1.55 -8.39
CA MET A 105 -13.19 2.97 -8.44
C MET A 105 -12.03 3.27 -7.48
N ALA A 106 -12.09 2.74 -6.25
CA ALA A 106 -11.02 2.91 -5.27
C ALA A 106 -9.72 2.19 -5.69
N MET A 107 -9.82 0.97 -6.23
CA MET A 107 -8.68 0.21 -6.75
C MET A 107 -7.98 0.93 -7.90
N MET A 108 -8.75 1.36 -8.91
CA MET A 108 -8.22 2.09 -10.07
C MET A 108 -7.54 3.40 -9.67
N SER A 109 -8.19 4.16 -8.78
CA SER A 109 -7.62 5.41 -8.27
C SER A 109 -6.34 5.16 -7.47
N GLY A 110 -6.34 4.17 -6.56
CA GLY A 110 -5.18 3.84 -5.74
C GLY A 110 -3.99 3.38 -6.58
N THR A 111 -4.20 2.46 -7.52
CA THR A 111 -3.15 2.01 -8.43
C THR A 111 -2.66 3.14 -9.32
N GLY A 112 -3.55 3.99 -9.84
CA GLY A 112 -3.20 5.16 -10.65
C GLY A 112 -2.29 6.14 -9.90
N ILE A 113 -2.64 6.47 -8.65
CA ILE A 113 -1.83 7.35 -7.79
C ILE A 113 -0.45 6.74 -7.54
N ILE A 114 -0.37 5.45 -7.23
CA ILE A 114 0.91 4.76 -6.98
C ILE A 114 1.79 4.85 -8.23
N VAL A 115 1.30 4.42 -9.39
CA VAL A 115 2.08 4.41 -10.64
C VAL A 115 2.52 5.83 -11.02
N ALA A 116 1.63 6.81 -10.92
CA ALA A 116 1.96 8.20 -11.22
C ALA A 116 3.03 8.74 -10.25
N ALA A 117 2.90 8.49 -8.96
CA ALA A 117 3.81 9.04 -7.96
C ALA A 117 5.23 8.46 -8.07
N TYR A 118 5.38 7.14 -8.26
CA TYR A 118 6.69 6.53 -8.51
C TYR A 118 7.27 6.99 -9.87
N SER A 119 6.44 7.09 -10.90
CA SER A 119 6.90 7.56 -12.22
C SER A 119 7.44 9.00 -12.13
N MET A 120 6.69 9.91 -11.49
CA MET A 120 7.15 11.29 -11.24
C MET A 120 8.46 11.32 -10.46
N GLU A 121 8.62 10.49 -9.44
CA GLU A 121 9.85 10.42 -8.65
C GLU A 121 11.04 9.90 -9.45
N VAL A 122 10.84 8.87 -10.29
CA VAL A 122 11.86 8.36 -11.21
C VAL A 122 12.31 9.46 -12.18
N TYR A 123 11.36 10.13 -12.84
CA TYR A 123 11.69 11.21 -13.78
C TYR A 123 12.33 12.42 -13.08
N ALA A 124 11.91 12.76 -11.86
CA ALA A 124 12.55 13.81 -11.08
C ALA A 124 14.01 13.46 -10.74
N ARG A 125 14.31 12.20 -10.44
CA ARG A 125 15.69 11.74 -10.20
C ARG A 125 16.56 11.73 -11.46
N ILE A 126 15.99 11.42 -12.62
CA ILE A 126 16.69 11.49 -13.91
C ILE A 126 17.02 12.94 -14.27
N ASN A 127 16.05 13.85 -14.12
CA ASN A 127 16.20 15.25 -14.52
C ASN A 127 16.99 16.09 -13.51
N CYS A 128 17.03 15.70 -12.23
CA CYS A 128 17.77 16.40 -11.18
C CYS A 128 18.81 15.48 -10.50
N PRO A 129 19.95 15.20 -11.17
CA PRO A 129 20.99 14.34 -10.62
C PRO A 129 21.69 14.98 -9.42
N VAL A 130 22.03 14.16 -8.43
CA VAL A 130 22.71 14.58 -7.21
C VAL A 130 24.22 14.43 -7.41
N MET A 131 24.98 15.50 -7.18
CA MET A 131 26.44 15.45 -7.31
C MET A 131 27.13 14.67 -6.18
N GLU A 132 26.48 14.53 -5.02
CA GLU A 132 27.02 13.82 -3.86
C GLU A 132 26.08 12.68 -3.41
N LYS A 133 26.61 11.45 -3.35
CA LYS A 133 25.88 10.26 -2.91
C LYS A 133 25.83 10.20 -1.38
N SER A 134 24.82 10.82 -0.79
CA SER A 134 24.54 10.78 0.66
C SER A 134 23.33 9.90 0.99
N LEU A 135 23.29 9.28 2.17
CA LEU A 135 22.10 8.56 2.66
C LEU A 135 20.84 9.44 2.67
N ARG A 136 20.99 10.76 2.84
CA ARG A 136 19.86 11.70 2.75
C ARG A 136 19.23 11.74 1.36
N SER A 137 20.02 11.55 0.31
CA SER A 137 19.54 11.54 -1.08
C SER A 137 18.64 10.35 -1.41
N PHE A 138 18.71 9.30 -0.59
CA PHE A 138 17.89 8.10 -0.70
C PHE A 138 16.49 8.27 -0.10
N PHE A 139 16.39 8.90 1.08
CA PHE A 139 15.13 9.09 1.78
C PHE A 139 14.36 10.35 1.38
N ILE A 140 15.04 11.38 0.86
CA ILE A 140 14.38 12.62 0.45
C ILE A 140 13.86 12.45 -0.99
N PRO A 141 12.54 12.59 -1.21
CA PRO A 141 11.96 12.48 -2.53
C PRO A 141 12.26 13.72 -3.37
N ARG A 142 12.58 13.50 -4.65
CA ARG A 142 13.04 14.55 -5.57
C ARG A 142 11.90 15.30 -6.23
N ASN A 143 10.74 14.67 -6.37
CA ASN A 143 9.53 15.33 -6.87
C ASN A 143 9.11 16.55 -6.02
N ILE A 144 9.49 16.59 -4.74
CA ILE A 144 9.24 17.72 -3.82
C ILE A 144 10.50 18.58 -3.65
N ALA A 145 11.68 17.96 -3.55
CA ALA A 145 12.91 18.68 -3.24
C ALA A 145 13.57 19.38 -4.46
N CYS A 146 13.27 18.94 -5.69
CA CYS A 146 13.87 19.57 -6.87
C CYS A 146 13.07 20.78 -7.34
N ASN A 147 13.66 21.97 -7.22
CA ASN A 147 13.20 23.18 -7.91
C ASN A 147 13.67 23.17 -9.37
N ALA A 148 13.20 22.22 -10.18
CA ALA A 148 13.49 22.18 -11.61
C ALA A 148 12.76 23.30 -12.37
N ILE A 149 11.66 23.82 -11.81
CA ILE A 149 10.90 24.93 -12.38
C ILE A 149 11.49 26.25 -11.87
N ARG A 150 12.66 26.64 -12.37
CA ARG A 150 12.99 28.07 -12.45
C ARG A 150 12.22 28.61 -13.65
N PHE A 151 11.07 29.23 -13.42
CA PHE A 151 10.50 30.12 -14.43
C PHE A 151 11.51 31.25 -14.63
N GLN A 152 12.35 31.13 -15.65
CA GLN A 152 13.19 32.23 -16.11
C GLN A 152 12.27 33.22 -16.83
N TRP A 153 11.59 34.06 -16.06
CA TRP A 153 11.02 35.30 -16.58
C TRP A 153 12.18 36.28 -16.76
N ASN A 154 12.82 36.25 -17.93
CA ASN A 154 13.66 37.33 -18.45
C ASN A 154 13.03 37.83 -19.74
#